data_AF-A0A356KIU8-F1
#
_entry.id   AF-A0A356KIU8-F1
#
_cell.length_a   1.000
_cell.length_b   1.000
_cell.length_c   1.000
_cell.angle_alpha   90.00
_cell.angle_beta   90.00
_cell.angle_gamma   90.00
#
_symmetry.space_group_name_H-M   'P 1'
#
loop_
_entity.id
_entity.type
_entity.pdbx_description
1 polymer ?
#
loop_
_entity_poly.entity_id
_entity_poly.type
_entity_poly.pdbx_seq_one_letter_code
_entity_poly.pdbx_strand_id
1 'polypeptide(L)'
;LEVPRPDEPLWLEVVLHSGEDRVRALAFNDTRGVALGQQVWASGAPLRVPVGEQVRGRVLDVLGRALDEGAPFTEPQWPILRASPTLTEHDPSQQVFETGLKV
;
A
#
# COMPACT_ATOMS: atom_id res chain seq x y z
N LEU A 1 8.62 4.06 4.78
CA LEU A 1 9.82 4.94 4.67
C LEU A 1 9.65 5.84 3.47
N GLU A 2 10.19 7.05 3.55
CA GLU A 2 10.13 8.04 2.49
C GLU A 2 11.54 8.56 2.18
N VAL A 3 11.95 8.49 0.92
CA VAL A 3 13.15 9.16 0.42
C VAL A 3 12.71 10.40 -0.37
N PRO A 4 13.04 11.62 0.10
CA PRO A 4 12.68 12.84 -0.60
C PRO A 4 13.43 12.92 -1.93
N ARG A 5 12.71 13.27 -3.00
CA ARG A 5 13.24 13.52 -4.35
C ARG A 5 12.60 14.80 -4.92
N PRO A 6 13.23 15.44 -5.93
CA PRO A 6 12.70 16.67 -6.54
C PRO A 6 11.33 16.52 -7.20
N ASP A 7 11.10 15.40 -7.89
CA ASP A 7 9.86 15.19 -8.64
C ASP A 7 8.75 14.63 -7.75
N GLU A 8 8.95 13.39 -7.26
CA GLU A 8 8.03 12.73 -6.34
C GLU A 8 8.78 11.92 -5.28
N PRO A 9 8.32 11.93 -4.02
CA PRO A 9 8.92 11.13 -2.97
C PRO A 9 8.89 9.64 -3.33
N LEU A 10 10.03 8.97 -3.12
CA LEU A 10 10.11 7.53 -3.26
C LEU A 10 9.65 6.88 -1.96
N TRP A 11 8.54 6.17 -2.02
CA TRP A 11 8.05 5.37 -0.91
C TRP A 11 8.75 4.00 -0.88
N LEU A 12 9.12 3.56 0.32
CA LEU A 12 9.66 2.23 0.56
C LEU A 12 8.96 1.57 1.75
N GLU A 13 8.71 0.28 1.65
CA GLU A 13 8.18 -0.54 2.74
C GLU A 13 9.31 -1.34 3.39
N VAL A 14 9.39 -1.33 4.72
CA VAL A 14 10.36 -2.15 5.46
C VAL A 14 9.92 -3.60 5.39
N VAL A 15 10.81 -4.49 4.93
CA VAL A 15 10.52 -5.94 4.84
C VAL A 15 11.26 -6.76 5.88
N LEU A 16 12.39 -6.27 6.38
CA LEU A 16 13.22 -6.99 7.33
C LEU A 16 14.09 -6.05 8.16
N HIS A 17 14.19 -6.31 9.46
CA HIS A 17 15.27 -5.79 10.29
C HIS A 17 16.50 -6.67 10.07
N SER A 18 17.51 -6.12 9.39
CA SER A 18 18.70 -6.85 8.91
C SER A 18 19.91 -6.71 9.85
N GLY A 19 19.76 -5.99 10.95
CA GLY A 19 20.79 -5.73 11.95
C GLY A 19 20.31 -4.71 12.97
N GLU A 20 21.18 -4.36 13.92
CA GLU A 20 20.86 -3.52 15.08
C GLU A 20 20.27 -2.15 14.69
N ASP A 21 20.83 -1.51 13.65
CA ASP A 21 20.37 -0.20 13.15
C ASP A 21 20.15 -0.22 11.63
N ARG A 22 19.76 -1.37 11.07
CA ARG A 22 19.64 -1.55 9.62
C ARG A 22 18.38 -2.28 9.24
N VAL A 23 17.66 -1.71 8.29
CA VAL A 23 16.51 -2.36 7.66
C VAL A 23 16.77 -2.62 6.18
N ARG A 24 16.18 -3.69 5.66
CA ARG A 24 16.00 -3.89 4.23
C ARG A 24 14.58 -3.47 3.87
N ALA A 25 14.45 -2.64 2.85
CA ALA A 25 13.18 -2.11 2.37
C ALA A 25 13.00 -2.40 0.87
N LEU A 26 11.75 -2.49 0.42
CA LEU A 26 11.37 -2.57 -0.98
C LEU A 26 10.84 -1.22 -1.42
N ALA A 27 11.29 -0.73 -2.58
CA ALA A 27 10.82 0.51 -3.17
C ALA A 27 9.55 0.26 -4.00
N PHE A 28 8.57 1.16 -3.92
CA PHE A 28 7.33 1.06 -4.71
C PHE A 28 7.50 1.56 -6.14
N ASN A 29 8.50 2.41 -6.38
CA ASN A 29 8.86 2.94 -7.69
C ASN A 29 10.36 2.73 -7.95
N ASP A 30 10.79 3.09 -9.15
CA ASP A 30 12.18 3.05 -9.56
C ASP A 30 13.12 3.81 -8.61
N THR A 31 14.27 3.19 -8.32
CA THR A 31 15.29 3.64 -7.38
C THR A 31 16.40 4.47 -8.04
N ARG A 32 16.29 4.83 -9.33
CA ARG A 32 17.22 5.76 -9.97
C ARG A 32 17.36 7.06 -9.15
N GLY A 33 18.59 7.53 -9.03
CA GLY A 33 18.93 8.75 -8.30
C GLY A 33 19.06 8.57 -6.78
N VAL A 34 18.77 7.38 -6.22
CA VAL A 34 19.03 7.11 -4.80
C VAL A 34 20.52 6.92 -4.57
N ALA A 35 21.09 7.64 -3.61
CA ALA A 35 22.52 7.60 -3.29
C ALA A 35 22.78 7.19 -1.84
N LEU A 36 23.98 6.68 -1.56
CA LEU A 36 24.42 6.39 -0.20
C LEU A 36 24.48 7.68 0.63
N GLY A 37 24.04 7.59 1.88
CA GLY A 37 23.98 8.74 2.80
C GLY A 37 22.76 9.65 2.60
N GLN A 38 21.90 9.37 1.62
CA GLN A 38 20.65 10.10 1.45
C GLN A 38 19.75 9.93 2.67
N GLN A 39 19.12 11.04 3.09
CA GLN A 39 18.20 11.03 4.23
C GLN A 39 16.94 10.25 3.89
N VAL A 40 16.44 9.50 4.87
CA VAL A 40 15.22 8.70 4.77
C VAL A 40 14.36 8.99 5.99
N TRP A 41 13.07 9.20 5.77
CA TRP A 41 12.11 9.54 6.82
C TRP A 41 11.23 8.33 7.14
N ALA A 42 11.02 8.08 8.43
CA ALA A 42 10.10 7.05 8.88
C ALA A 42 8.69 7.63 9.00
N SER A 43 7.74 7.10 8.23
CA SER A 43 6.31 7.45 8.30
C SER A 43 5.65 6.99 9.61
N GLY A 44 6.27 6.05 10.33
CA GLY A 44 5.72 5.46 11.57
C GLY A 44 4.56 4.49 11.36
N ALA A 45 4.06 4.35 10.13
CA ALA A 45 2.99 3.43 9.76
C ALA A 45 3.23 2.82 8.37
N PRO A 46 2.63 1.65 8.07
CA PRO A 46 2.63 1.07 6.73
C PRO A 46 2.00 2.02 5.70
N LEU A 47 2.29 1.80 4.42
CA LEU A 47 1.57 2.49 3.35
C LEU A 47 0.05 2.34 3.49
N ARG A 48 -0.67 3.45 3.38
CA ARG A 48 -2.14 3.52 3.47
C ARG A 48 -2.72 3.94 2.13
N VAL A 49 -3.83 3.32 1.76
CA VAL A 49 -4.53 3.56 0.49
C VAL A 49 -6.01 3.87 0.75
N PRO A 50 -6.66 4.65 -0.13
CA PRO A 50 -8.07 5.00 0.03
C PRO A 50 -8.96 3.78 -0.12
N VAL A 51 -10.04 3.75 0.67
CA VAL A 51 -11.05 2.70 0.63
C VAL A 51 -12.46 3.29 0.70
N GLY A 52 -13.46 2.43 0.50
CA GLY A 52 -14.87 2.79 0.60
C GLY A 52 -15.48 3.20 -0.73
N GLU A 53 -16.57 3.99 -0.69
CA GLU A 53 -17.32 4.32 -1.89
C GLU A 53 -16.58 5.27 -2.84
N GLN A 54 -15.70 6.12 -2.30
CA GLN A 54 -14.92 7.09 -3.07
C GLN A 54 -14.04 6.48 -4.16
N VAL A 55 -13.62 5.22 -4.01
CA VAL A 55 -12.77 4.52 -5.01
C VAL A 55 -13.58 3.78 -6.08
N ARG A 56 -14.91 3.70 -5.97
CA ARG A 56 -15.73 2.94 -6.93
C ARG A 56 -15.67 3.58 -8.32
N GLY A 57 -15.32 2.78 -9.33
CA GLY A 57 -15.21 3.24 -10.71
C GLY A 57 -14.01 4.15 -10.99
N ARG A 58 -13.11 4.32 -10.01
CA ARG A 58 -11.90 5.14 -10.13
C ARG A 58 -10.69 4.27 -10.45
N VAL A 59 -9.69 4.86 -11.09
CA VAL A 59 -8.38 4.23 -11.32
C VAL A 59 -7.37 4.81 -10.36
N LEU A 60 -6.66 3.95 -9.63
CA LEU A 60 -5.64 4.34 -8.67
C LEU A 60 -4.34 3.55 -8.87
N ASP A 61 -3.22 4.16 -8.47
CA ASP A 61 -1.92 3.49 -8.42
C ASP A 61 -1.71 2.71 -7.10
N VAL A 62 -0.55 2.06 -6.99
CA VAL A 62 -0.17 1.29 -5.79
C VAL A 62 -0.03 2.14 -4.53
N LEU A 63 0.21 3.44 -4.68
CA LEU A 63 0.32 4.41 -3.59
C LEU A 63 -1.03 5.01 -3.20
N GLY A 64 -2.12 4.59 -3.85
CA GLY A 64 -3.47 5.08 -3.59
C GLY A 64 -3.76 6.45 -4.21
N ARG A 65 -2.98 6.88 -5.21
CA ARG A 65 -3.16 8.15 -5.92
C ARG A 65 -4.08 7.93 -7.13
N ALA A 66 -4.90 8.94 -7.46
CA ALA A 66 -5.77 8.88 -8.62
C ALA A 66 -4.96 8.94 -9.93
N LEU A 67 -5.25 8.04 -10.88
CA LEU A 67 -4.65 8.00 -12.22
C LEU A 67 -5.64 8.41 -13.32
N ASP A 68 -6.88 8.71 -12.97
CA ASP A 68 -7.99 9.00 -13.87
C ASP A 68 -8.33 10.49 -14.01
N GLU A 69 -7.39 11.38 -13.69
CA GLU A 69 -7.55 12.85 -13.68
C GLU A 69 -8.66 13.38 -12.75
N GLY A 70 -9.31 12.50 -11.97
CA GLY A 70 -10.32 12.91 -10.99
C GLY A 70 -9.71 13.51 -9.71
N ALA A 71 -10.58 13.97 -8.82
CA ALA A 71 -10.15 14.54 -7.55
C ALA A 71 -9.33 13.54 -6.70
N PRO A 72 -8.35 14.02 -5.91
CA PRO A 72 -7.62 13.19 -4.95
C PRO A 72 -8.55 12.53 -3.94
N PHE A 73 -8.19 11.33 -3.49
CA PHE A 73 -8.92 10.62 -2.47
C PHE A 73 -8.66 11.21 -1.08
N THR A 74 -9.63 11.02 -0.18
CA THR A 74 -9.58 11.45 1.21
C THR A 74 -9.71 10.24 2.15
N GLU A 75 -9.99 10.47 3.43
CA GLU A 75 -10.35 9.42 4.37
C GLU A 75 -11.73 8.80 4.01
N PRO A 76 -11.95 7.49 4.25
CA PRO A 76 -11.09 6.59 5.00
C PRO A 76 -9.94 5.99 4.19
N GLN A 77 -8.77 5.85 4.83
CA GLN A 77 -7.62 5.14 4.32
C GLN A 77 -7.23 3.96 5.20
N TRP A 78 -6.95 2.81 4.60
CA TRP A 78 -6.53 1.59 5.30
C TRP A 78 -5.07 1.23 4.98
N PRO A 79 -4.33 0.65 5.94
CA PRO A 79 -3.00 0.12 5.67
C PRO A 79 -3.09 -1.10 4.74
N ILE A 80 -2.15 -1.21 3.82
CA ILE A 80 -2.07 -2.35 2.89
C ILE A 80 -1.62 -3.63 3.61
N LEU A 81 -0.84 -3.49 4.69
CA LEU A 81 -0.40 -4.59 5.55
C LEU A 81 -1.34 -4.68 6.76
N ARG A 82 -2.11 -5.77 6.82
CA ARG A 82 -3.01 -6.07 7.94
C ARG A 82 -2.89 -7.53 8.33
N ALA A 83 -3.14 -7.80 9.60
CA ALA A 83 -3.21 -9.18 10.08
C ALA A 83 -4.33 -9.92 9.35
N SER A 84 -4.09 -11.19 9.07
CA SER A 84 -5.15 -12.07 8.59
C SER A 84 -6.19 -12.29 9.69
N PRO A 85 -7.46 -12.57 9.34
CA PRO A 85 -8.47 -12.94 10.34
C PRO A 85 -8.03 -14.14 11.18
N THR A 86 -8.29 -14.07 12.48
CA THR A 86 -8.05 -15.14 13.46
C THR A 86 -9.01 -16.30 13.26
N LEU A 87 -8.65 -17.51 13.72
CA LEU A 87 -9.46 -18.73 13.56
C LEU A 87 -10.92 -18.56 14.01
N THR A 88 -11.16 -17.80 15.08
CA THR A 88 -12.51 -17.54 15.63
C THR A 88 -13.34 -16.57 14.78
N GLU A 89 -12.71 -15.80 13.90
CA GLU A 89 -13.38 -14.90 12.95
C GLU A 89 -13.72 -15.60 11.63
N HIS A 90 -13.19 -16.81 11.39
CA HIS A 90 -13.56 -17.59 10.21
C HIS A 90 -14.93 -18.22 10.43
N ASP A 91 -15.84 -18.00 9.49
CA ASP A 91 -17.11 -18.71 9.40
C ASP A 91 -16.93 -19.96 8.52
N PRO A 92 -16.99 -21.19 9.06
CA PRO A 92 -16.89 -22.42 8.28
C PRO A 92 -18.21 -22.67 7.54
N SER A 93 -18.50 -21.85 6.53
CA SER A 93 -19.63 -22.05 5.62
C SER A 93 -19.15 -22.39 4.22
N GLN A 94 -19.78 -23.40 3.60
CA GLN A 94 -19.64 -23.67 2.17
C GLN A 94 -20.83 -23.07 1.46
N GLN A 95 -20.63 -21.93 0.81
CA GLN A 95 -21.65 -21.26 0.01
C GLN A 95 -21.27 -21.29 -1.46
N VAL A 96 -22.27 -21.50 -2.31
CA VAL A 96 -22.10 -21.39 -3.76
C VAL A 96 -22.17 -19.90 -4.11
N PHE A 97 -21.14 -19.38 -4.78
CA PHE A 97 -21.16 -18.04 -5.36
C PHE A 97 -21.70 -18.11 -6.80
N GLU A 98 -23.00 -17.94 -6.96
CA GLU A 98 -23.65 -17.97 -8.26
C GLU A 98 -23.16 -16.80 -9.14
N THR A 99 -22.55 -17.13 -10.28
CA THR A 99 -21.97 -16.13 -11.18
C THR A 99 -22.93 -15.69 -12.29
N GLY A 100 -24.05 -16.40 -12.46
CA GLY A 100 -24.99 -16.18 -13.58
C GLY A 100 -24.47 -16.65 -14.95
N LEU A 101 -23.28 -17.26 -15.02
CA LEU A 101 -22.70 -17.80 -16.24
C LEU A 101 -23.03 -19.29 -16.36
N LYS A 102 -23.58 -19.68 -17.50
CA LYS A 102 -23.73 -21.09 -17.87
C LYS A 102 -22.49 -21.54 -18.63
N VAL A 103 -21.91 -22.66 -18.20
CA VAL A 103 -20.85 -23.38 -18.90
C VAL A 103 -21.39 -24.61 -19.61
#